data_AF-A0A8C5YEF0-F1
#
_entry.id   AF-A0A8C5YEF0-F1
#
_cell.length_a   1.000
_cell.length_b   1.000
_cell.length_c   1.000
_cell.angle_alpha   90.00
_cell.angle_beta   90.00
_cell.angle_gamma   90.00
#
_symmetry.space_group_name_H-M   'P 1'
#
loop_
_entity.id
_entity.type
_entity.pdbx_description
1 polymer ?
#
loop_
_entity_poly.entity_id
_entity_poly.type
_entity_poly.pdbx_seq_one_letter_code
_entity_poly.pdbx_strand_id
1 'polypeptide(L)' 'MPHLENVVLCRESQVSTLQSLFGERHHFSFPSIFIYGHTASGKTYVTQTLLKTLEVYKEALRIYH' A
#
# COMPACT_ATOMS: atom_id res chain seq x y z
N MET A 1 4.98 6.44 11.35
CA MET A 1 4.42 5.27 10.64
C MET A 1 5.30 4.04 10.88
N PRO A 2 4.77 2.81 10.92
CA PRO A 2 5.58 1.60 11.13
C PRO A 2 6.53 1.35 9.95
N HIS A 3 7.76 0.88 10.18
CA HIS A 3 8.67 0.51 9.08
C HIS A 3 8.25 -0.84 8.48
N LEU A 4 7.72 -0.85 7.26
CA LEU A 4 7.16 -2.06 6.60
C LEU A 4 8.04 -2.63 5.47
N GLU A 5 9.22 -2.07 5.24
CA GLU A 5 10.08 -2.36 4.08
C GLU A 5 10.39 -3.86 3.92
N ASN A 6 10.49 -4.60 5.03
CA ASN A 6 10.82 -6.02 5.04
C ASN A 6 9.61 -6.96 5.10
N VAL A 7 8.39 -6.44 5.01
CA VAL A 7 7.17 -7.28 5.03
C VAL A 7 7.02 -8.07 3.72
N VAL A 8 7.59 -7.57 2.61
CA VAL A 8 7.62 -8.26 1.32
C VAL A 8 9.05 -8.29 0.79
N LEU A 9 9.60 -9.49 0.67
CA LEU A 9 10.96 -9.71 0.18
C LEU A 9 11.16 -9.18 -1.23
N CYS A 10 12.33 -8.60 -1.49
CA CYS A 10 12.79 -8.08 -2.77
C CYS A 10 11.93 -6.95 -3.34
N ARG A 11 11.06 -6.34 -2.52
CA ARG A 11 10.15 -5.24 -2.88
C ARG A 11 10.30 -4.05 -1.93
N GLU A 12 11.41 -3.97 -1.20
CA GLU A 12 11.66 -3.03 -0.12
C GLU A 12 11.48 -1.59 -0.60
N SER A 13 12.02 -1.26 -1.78
CA SER A 13 11.91 0.08 -2.37
C SER A 13 10.49 0.42 -2.83
N GLN A 14 9.76 -0.53 -3.41
CA GLN A 14 8.36 -0.31 -3.81
C GLN A 14 7.43 -0.19 -2.60
N VAL A 15 7.72 -0.96 -1.54
CA VAL A 15 7.01 -0.83 -0.26
C VAL A 15 7.24 0.54 0.34
N SER A 16 8.50 0.99 0.44
CA SER A 16 8.85 2.31 0.98
C SER A 16 8.19 3.44 0.16
N THR A 17 8.17 3.31 -1.17
CA THR A 17 7.51 4.25 -2.08
C THR A 17 6.01 4.30 -1.85
N LEU A 18 5.30 3.17 -1.92
CA LEU A 18 3.86 3.12 -1.74
C LEU A 18 3.44 3.58 -0.34
N GLN A 19 4.19 3.18 0.69
CA GLN A 19 3.93 3.62 2.05
C GLN A 19 4.07 5.15 2.20
N SER A 20 5.09 5.74 1.59
CA SER A 20 5.28 7.20 1.59
C SER A 20 4.16 7.92 0.83
N LEU A 21 3.68 7.35 -0.28
CA LEU A 21 2.54 7.88 -1.02
C LEU A 21 1.23 7.81 -0.21
N PHE A 22 1.02 6.76 0.58
CA PHE A 22 -0.14 6.67 1.47
C PHE A 22 -0.10 7.73 2.58
N GLY A 23 1.10 8.07 3.07
CA GLY A 23 1.27 9.08 4.11
C GLY A 23 0.52 8.74 5.40
N GLU A 24 0.30 9.73 6.26
CA GLU A 24 -0.49 9.54 7.48
C GLU A 24 -1.99 9.48 7.16
N ARG A 25 -2.77 8.79 8.01
CA ARG A 25 -4.21 8.54 7.75
C ARG A 25 -5.07 9.79 7.54
N HIS A 26 -4.63 10.94 8.06
CA HIS A 26 -5.35 12.20 7.93
C HIS A 26 -4.85 13.07 6.76
N HIS A 27 -3.80 12.63 6.06
CA HIS A 27 -3.33 13.29 4.85
C HIS A 27 -4.13 12.83 3.64
N PHE A 28 -4.37 13.75 2.73
CA PHE A 28 -4.82 13.39 1.39
C PHE A 28 -3.65 12.78 0.62
N SER A 29 -3.90 11.64 -0.02
CA SER A 29 -2.97 11.04 -1.00
C SER A 29 -3.34 11.47 -2.42
N PHE A 30 -2.69 10.88 -3.41
CA PHE A 30 -2.99 11.09 -4.81
C PHE A 30 -4.44 10.64 -5.14
N PRO A 31 -5.19 11.41 -5.97
CA PRO A 31 -6.54 11.01 -6.38
C PRO A 31 -6.61 9.66 -7.10
N SER A 32 -5.52 9.26 -7.75
CA SER A 32 -5.37 7.96 -8.40
C SER A 32 -3.89 7.59 -8.50
N ILE A 33 -3.58 6.30 -8.31
CA ILE A 33 -2.24 5.72 -8.47
C ILE A 33 -2.36 4.55 -9.45
N PHE A 34 -1.58 4.59 -10.53
CA PHE A 34 -1.54 3.51 -11.52
C PHE A 34 -0.26 2.68 -11.36
N ILE A 35 -0.39 1.39 -11.09
CA ILE A 35 0.74 0.46 -10.89
C ILE A 35 0.87 -0.46 -12.10
N TYR A 36 2.03 -0.45 -12.76
CA TYR A 36 2.31 -1.25 -13.97
C TYR A 36 3.49 -2.22 -13.78
N GLY A 37 3.61 -3.19 -14.68
CA GLY A 37 4.71 -4.17 -14.72
C GLY A 37 4.25 -5.55 -15.18
N HIS A 38 5.19 -6.44 -15.48
CA HIS A 38 4.90 -7.79 -15.98
C HIS A 38 4.08 -8.66 -15.03
N THR A 39 3.42 -9.70 -15.55
CA THR A 39 2.83 -10.76 -14.73
C THR A 39 3.88 -11.34 -13.77
N ALA A 40 3.43 -11.82 -12.60
CA ALA A 40 4.29 -12.36 -11.53
C ALA A 40 5.26 -11.37 -10.86
N SER A 41 5.22 -10.07 -11.16
CA SER A 41 6.05 -9.06 -10.49
C SER A 41 5.59 -8.69 -9.06
N GLY A 42 4.58 -9.37 -8.51
CA GLY A 42 4.13 -9.17 -7.13
C GLY A 42 3.29 -7.91 -6.87
N LYS A 43 2.89 -7.14 -7.89
CA LYS A 43 2.13 -5.87 -7.73
C LYS A 43 0.92 -5.98 -6.79
N THR A 44 0.03 -6.93 -7.08
CA THR A 44 -1.19 -7.15 -6.28
C THR A 44 -0.84 -7.62 -4.87
N TYR A 45 0.17 -8.48 -4.73
CA TYR A 45 0.63 -8.99 -3.43
C TYR A 45 1.15 -7.87 -2.54
N VAL A 46 2.06 -7.02 -3.04
CA VAL A 46 2.57 -5.85 -2.31
C VAL A 46 1.42 -4.93 -1.87
N THR A 47 0.53 -4.59 -2.80
CA THR A 47 -0.58 -3.66 -2.54
C THR A 47 -1.53 -4.21 -1.47
N GLN A 48 -1.95 -5.47 -1.59
CA GLN A 48 -2.84 -6.10 -0.62
C GLN A 48 -2.19 -6.24 0.75
N THR A 49 -0.91 -6.62 0.80
CA THR A 49 -0.17 -6.76 2.06
C THR A 49 -0.07 -5.42 2.79
N LEU A 50 0.29 -4.33 2.10
CA LEU A 50 0.37 -3.00 2.74
C LEU A 50 -0.99 -2.52 3.26
N LEU A 51 -2.03 -2.62 2.45
CA LEU A 51 -3.37 -2.17 2.86
C LEU A 51 -3.94 -3.01 4.02
N LYS A 52 -3.61 -4.30 4.10
CA LYS A 52 -3.98 -5.16 5.24
C LYS A 52 -3.19 -4.80 6.49
N THR A 53 -1.86 -4.67 6.37
CA THR A 53 -0.97 -4.39 7.50
C THR A 53 -1.22 -3.00 8.09
N LEU A 54 -1.53 -2.01 7.26
CA LEU A 54 -1.89 -0.66 7.70
C LEU A 54 -3.37 -0.53 8.12
N GLU A 55 -4.14 -1.62 8.00
CA GLU A 55 -5.59 -1.70 8.24
C GLU A 55 -6.44 -0.71 7.43
N VAL A 56 -5.91 -0.17 6.33
CA VAL A 56 -6.61 0.78 5.46
C VAL A 56 -7.89 0.16 4.87
N TYR A 57 -7.90 -1.16 4.66
CA TYR A 57 -9.10 -1.88 4.18
C TYR A 57 -10.29 -1.80 5.14
N LYS A 58 -10.06 -1.76 6.47
CA LYS A 58 -11.16 -1.78 7.44
C LYS A 58 -11.96 -0.48 7.42
N GLU A 59 -11.28 0.66 7.25
CA GLU A 59 -11.95 1.95 7.16
C GLU A 59 -12.57 2.19 5.78
N ALA A 60 -11.93 1.74 4.70
CA ALA A 60 -12.55 1.83 3.37
C ALA A 60 -13.94 1.16 3.34
N LEU A 61 -14.10 -0.02 3.97
CA LEU A 61 -15.39 -0.69 4.10
C LEU A 61 -16.39 0.02 5.01
N ARG A 62 -15.91 0.80 5.99
CA ARG A 62 -16.75 1.55 6.93
C ARG A 62 -17.42 2.77 6.31
N ILE A 63 -16.85 3.32 5.23
CA ILE A 63 -17.40 4.45 4.49
C ILE A 63 -18.54 4.00 3.54
N TYR A 64 -18.63 2.70 3.24
CA TYR A 64 -19.69 2.11 2.41
C TYR A 64 -20.90 1.59 3.20
N HIS A 65 -20.98 1.89 4.51
CA HIS A 65 -22.09 1.54 5.39
C HIS A 65 -22.56 2.76 6.19
#